data_AF-A0A3B3UMC2-F1
#
_entry.id   AF-A0A3B3UMC2-F1
#
_cell.length_a   1.000
_cell.length_b   1.000
_cell.length_c   1.000
_cell.angle_alpha   90.00
_cell.angle_beta   90.00
_cell.angle_gamma   90.00
#
_symmetry.space_group_name_H-M   'P 1'
#
loop_
_entity.id
_entity.type
_entity.pdbx_description
1 polymer ?
#
loop_
_entity_poly.entity_id
_entity_poly.type
_entity_poly.pdbx_seq_one_letter_code
_entity_poly.pdbx_strand_id
1 'polypeptide(L)'
;MQAVRQCSACAKRAAGGLVRNQEVSLLQRRGAACIRYLSTSEKRRSGVQKPGEMTNPTHISLASLSVGHGLWQVEDLSHNSLIRRAASVLTDSSSSFLSQATLALTDALTDYSKAVHSRIIFQKRYLASLGKMSPSEEESLQRAISGWRSEAAERLNECKHYDSTWINAVNLSKMAAEAAYSSGAHQASILVQTNIQVAQSQVEEARKLSAEADKKLAETKVEEIQRMAEYSAFLEGSEEHEVHEAYLRED
;
A
#
# COMPACT_ATOMS: atom_id res chain seq x y z
N MET A 1 -10.14 71.32 -22.94
CA MET A 1 -9.91 70.99 -21.51
C MET A 1 -9.44 69.56 -21.42
N GLN A 2 -8.57 69.25 -20.44
CA GLN A 2 -8.06 67.91 -20.03
C GLN A 2 -7.42 67.05 -21.16
N ALA A 3 -6.09 67.00 -21.26
CA ALA A 3 -5.13 66.25 -20.41
C ALA A 3 -4.94 64.80 -20.92
N VAL A 4 -3.94 64.52 -21.78
CA VAL A 4 -2.49 64.31 -21.49
C VAL A 4 -2.18 62.80 -21.30
N ARG A 5 -1.75 62.12 -22.39
CA ARG A 5 -0.38 61.57 -22.67
C ARG A 5 -0.19 60.12 -22.15
N GLN A 6 0.14 59.16 -23.03
CA GLN A 6 1.48 58.56 -23.27
C GLN A 6 2.13 57.98 -21.99
N CYS A 7 2.75 56.80 -21.94
CA CYS A 7 3.41 55.95 -22.94
C CYS A 7 3.43 54.48 -22.37
N SER A 8 4.11 53.44 -22.85
CA SER A 8 5.03 53.15 -23.98
C SER A 8 5.15 51.62 -24.14
N ALA A 9 5.42 51.18 -25.37
CA ALA A 9 6.09 49.93 -25.79
C ALA A 9 6.28 48.75 -24.81
N CYS A 10 5.89 47.55 -25.24
CA CYS A 10 6.87 46.55 -25.71
C CYS A 10 6.20 45.38 -26.46
N ALA A 11 6.86 44.87 -27.50
CA ALA A 11 6.32 43.84 -28.40
C ALA A 11 7.12 42.52 -28.35
N LYS A 12 6.38 41.42 -28.27
CA LYS A 12 6.66 40.02 -28.66
C LYS A 12 8.05 39.65 -29.23
N ARG A 13 8.68 38.63 -28.63
CA ARG A 13 9.19 37.34 -29.22
C ARG A 13 10.06 36.63 -28.14
N ALA A 14 9.88 35.36 -27.76
CA ALA A 14 9.94 34.11 -28.53
C ALA A 14 11.38 33.67 -28.91
N ALA A 15 11.99 32.81 -28.09
CA ALA A 15 13.06 31.87 -28.42
C ALA A 15 13.16 30.81 -27.31
N GLY A 16 13.42 29.53 -27.67
CA GLY A 16 13.72 28.47 -26.72
C GLY A 16 15.23 28.21 -26.58
N GLY A 17 15.64 27.49 -25.53
CA GLY A 17 17.04 27.11 -25.33
C GLY A 17 17.22 26.13 -24.18
N LEU A 18 17.95 25.04 -24.42
CA LEU A 18 18.30 24.02 -23.43
C LEU A 18 19.05 24.61 -22.24
N VAL A 19 18.71 24.18 -21.02
CA VAL A 19 19.69 24.11 -19.92
C VAL A 19 19.72 22.68 -19.38
N ARG A 20 20.88 22.06 -19.58
CA ARG A 20 21.26 20.73 -19.10
C ARG A 20 21.84 20.89 -17.70
N ASN A 21 21.18 20.36 -16.69
CA ASN A 21 21.80 20.10 -15.38
C ASN A 21 21.63 18.61 -15.05
N GLN A 22 22.76 17.97 -14.78
CA GLN A 22 22.87 16.53 -14.58
C GLN A 22 23.34 16.31 -13.15
N GLU A 23 22.46 15.79 -12.30
CA GLU A 23 22.79 15.52 -10.90
C GLU A 23 23.88 14.45 -10.76
N VAL A 24 24.87 14.75 -9.93
CA VAL A 24 25.78 13.76 -9.35
C VAL A 24 25.82 13.98 -7.84
N SER A 25 25.06 13.19 -7.10
CA SER A 25 25.31 12.83 -5.70
C SER A 25 24.39 11.67 -5.33
N LEU A 26 24.92 10.45 -5.28
CA LEU A 26 25.50 9.83 -4.08
C LEU A 26 24.45 9.21 -3.16
N LEU A 27 24.22 7.92 -3.43
CA LEU A 27 23.99 6.85 -2.45
C LEU A 27 24.30 7.23 -0.99
N GLN A 28 23.28 7.33 -0.15
CA GLN A 28 23.45 7.05 1.28
C GLN A 28 22.36 6.13 1.81
N ARG A 29 22.54 4.84 1.52
CA ARG A 29 21.68 3.75 1.97
C ARG A 29 22.03 3.36 3.42
N ARG A 30 21.25 3.82 4.39
CA ARG A 30 21.11 3.21 5.73
C ARG A 30 19.66 2.78 5.89
N GLY A 31 19.30 1.56 6.27
CA GLY A 31 20.11 0.50 6.85
C GLY A 31 19.56 0.10 8.22
N ALA A 32 18.29 -0.30 8.29
CA ALA A 32 17.64 -0.79 9.51
C ALA A 32 17.56 -2.33 9.45
N ALA A 33 18.10 -3.00 10.46
CA ALA A 33 18.15 -4.46 10.53
C ALA A 33 16.94 -5.01 11.28
N CYS A 34 16.10 -5.81 10.62
CA CYS A 34 15.05 -6.57 11.29
C CYS A 34 15.58 -7.92 11.78
N ILE A 35 15.52 -8.14 13.09
CA ILE A 35 15.82 -9.42 13.74
C ILE A 35 14.76 -10.44 13.33
N ARG A 36 15.16 -11.55 12.70
CA ARG A 36 14.28 -12.71 12.47
C ARG A 36 14.52 -13.76 13.54
N TYR A 37 13.50 -14.03 14.35
CA TYR A 37 13.41 -15.30 15.09
C TYR A 37 13.07 -16.41 14.10
N LEU A 38 13.91 -17.46 14.06
CA LEU A 38 13.63 -18.70 13.33
C LEU A 38 13.07 -19.73 14.30
N SER A 39 11.92 -20.33 13.96
CA SER A 39 11.35 -21.46 14.71
C SER A 39 10.55 -22.37 13.79
N THR A 40 11.12 -23.52 13.43
CA THR A 40 10.56 -24.73 12.75
C THR A 40 11.75 -25.57 12.23
N SER A 41 11.67 -26.88 12.01
CA SER A 41 10.71 -27.92 12.44
C SER A 41 11.45 -29.28 12.50
N GLU A 42 10.77 -30.31 13.02
CA GLU A 42 11.34 -31.63 13.30
C GLU A 42 11.73 -32.44 12.06
N LYS A 43 12.79 -33.25 12.18
CA LYS A 43 13.16 -34.29 11.20
C LYS A 43 12.41 -35.59 11.50
N ARG A 44 11.73 -36.18 10.52
CA ARG A 44 11.39 -37.61 10.52
C ARG A 44 12.14 -38.35 9.43
N ARG A 45 12.64 -39.56 9.75
CA ARG A 45 13.47 -40.41 8.88
C ARG A 45 12.60 -41.40 8.09
N SER A 46 13.05 -41.76 6.89
CA SER A 46 12.51 -42.88 6.12
C SER A 46 12.80 -44.22 6.81
N GLY A 47 11.83 -45.14 6.77
CA GLY A 47 12.01 -46.55 7.10
C GLY A 47 11.88 -47.42 5.85
N VAL A 48 12.87 -48.27 5.59
CA VAL A 48 12.90 -49.24 4.47
C VAL A 48 12.50 -50.61 5.00
N GLN A 49 11.50 -51.28 4.39
CA GLN A 49 11.36 -52.75 4.45
C GLN A 49 10.74 -53.36 3.17
N LYS A 50 11.37 -54.47 2.76
CA LYS A 50 10.95 -55.64 1.95
C LYS A 50 11.55 -56.87 2.70
N PRO A 51 11.29 -58.16 2.37
CA PRO A 51 10.61 -58.76 1.21
C PRO A 51 9.57 -59.86 1.59
N GLY A 52 9.06 -60.66 0.62
CA GLY A 52 8.42 -61.95 0.92
C GLY A 52 7.46 -62.51 -0.14
N GLU A 53 7.67 -63.77 -0.52
CA GLU A 53 6.77 -64.62 -1.33
C GLU A 53 6.36 -65.85 -0.48
N MET A 54 5.46 -66.76 -0.84
CA MET A 54 4.84 -67.20 -2.11
C MET A 54 3.43 -67.77 -1.74
N THR A 55 2.37 -67.80 -2.56
CA THR A 55 2.02 -68.82 -3.59
C THR A 55 0.52 -68.65 -3.98
N ASN A 56 0.11 -69.10 -5.17
CA ASN A 56 -1.27 -69.12 -5.70
C ASN A 56 -2.11 -70.33 -5.16
N PRO A 57 -3.39 -70.55 -5.58
CA PRO A 57 -4.52 -69.61 -5.73
C PRO A 57 -5.85 -70.15 -5.16
N THR A 58 -6.85 -69.29 -4.87
CA THR A 58 -8.26 -69.70 -5.07
C THR A 58 -9.20 -68.52 -5.31
N HIS A 59 -9.95 -68.65 -6.40
CA HIS A 59 -11.02 -67.82 -6.93
C HIS A 59 -11.95 -67.17 -5.88
N ILE A 60 -11.80 -65.86 -5.65
CA ILE A 60 -12.81 -65.00 -5.01
C ILE A 60 -13.16 -63.86 -5.97
N SER A 61 -14.44 -63.75 -6.28
CA SER A 61 -15.00 -62.69 -7.13
C SER A 61 -14.80 -61.32 -6.47
N LEU A 62 -14.03 -60.45 -7.13
CA LEU A 62 -13.96 -59.03 -6.82
C LEU A 62 -14.42 -58.26 -8.06
N ALA A 63 -15.40 -57.38 -7.87
CA ALA A 63 -15.88 -56.49 -8.92
C ALA A 63 -14.71 -55.72 -9.52
N SER A 64 -14.67 -55.63 -10.85
CA SER A 64 -13.62 -54.93 -11.58
C SER A 64 -13.71 -53.43 -11.29
N LEU A 65 -12.97 -52.98 -10.26
CA LEU A 65 -12.62 -51.58 -10.07
C LEU A 65 -11.69 -51.20 -11.22
N SER A 66 -12.30 -50.73 -12.31
CA SER A 66 -11.58 -50.12 -13.43
C SER A 66 -10.96 -48.80 -12.98
N VAL A 67 -9.83 -48.89 -12.29
CA VAL A 67 -8.87 -47.79 -12.10
C VAL A 67 -8.19 -47.58 -13.45
N GLY A 68 -8.94 -46.99 -14.37
CA GLY A 68 -8.67 -47.01 -15.80
C GLY A 68 -9.45 -45.95 -16.58
N HIS A 69 -9.92 -44.88 -15.93
CA HIS A 69 -10.25 -43.66 -16.66
C HIS A 69 -8.95 -43.06 -17.20
N GLY A 70 -8.64 -43.41 -18.44
CA GLY A 70 -7.47 -42.90 -19.14
C GLY A 70 -7.49 -41.37 -19.20
N LEU A 71 -6.30 -40.79 -19.07
CA LEU A 71 -6.00 -39.35 -19.19
C LEU A 71 -6.18 -38.79 -20.62
N TRP A 72 -7.14 -39.35 -21.35
CA TRP A 72 -7.51 -39.01 -22.72
C TRP A 72 -9.03 -39.05 -22.82
N GLN A 73 -9.70 -38.20 -22.04
CA GLN A 73 -10.95 -37.62 -22.51
C GLN A 73 -10.60 -36.99 -23.85
N VAL A 74 -11.18 -37.45 -24.96
CA VAL A 74 -10.86 -36.91 -26.29
C VAL A 74 -11.22 -35.44 -26.26
N GLU A 75 -10.22 -34.56 -26.14
CA GLU A 75 -10.45 -33.12 -26.20
C GLU A 75 -11.16 -32.83 -27.51
N ASP A 76 -12.40 -32.34 -27.42
CA ASP A 76 -13.05 -31.74 -28.57
C ASP A 76 -12.18 -30.55 -29.01
N LEU A 77 -11.52 -30.70 -30.15
CA LEU A 77 -10.69 -29.66 -30.76
C LEU A 77 -11.52 -28.69 -31.60
N SER A 78 -12.85 -28.71 -31.48
CA SER A 78 -13.71 -27.67 -32.04
C SER A 78 -13.27 -26.29 -31.55
N HIS A 79 -13.40 -25.29 -32.43
CA HIS A 79 -13.08 -23.90 -32.11
C HIS A 79 -13.83 -23.43 -30.85
N ASN A 80 -15.08 -23.84 -30.65
CA ASN A 80 -15.86 -23.49 -29.46
C ASN A 80 -15.27 -24.07 -28.16
N SER A 81 -14.82 -25.32 -28.19
CA SER A 81 -14.17 -25.97 -27.04
C SER A 81 -12.83 -25.30 -26.71
N LEU A 82 -12.01 -24.99 -27.73
CA LEU A 82 -10.75 -24.26 -27.57
C LEU A 82 -10.96 -22.83 -27.05
N ILE A 83 -11.94 -22.09 -27.58
CA ILE A 83 -12.31 -20.74 -27.11
C ILE A 83 -12.77 -20.79 -25.65
N ARG A 84 -13.63 -21.76 -25.29
CA ARG A 84 -14.09 -21.95 -23.90
C ARG A 84 -12.92 -22.25 -22.96
N ARG A 85 -11.96 -23.09 -23.37
CA ARG A 85 -10.73 -23.36 -22.61
C ARG A 85 -9.86 -22.11 -22.45
N ALA A 86 -9.67 -21.33 -23.52
CA ALA A 86 -8.93 -20.08 -23.47
C ALA A 86 -9.59 -19.06 -22.51
N ALA A 87 -10.92 -18.98 -22.52
CA ALA A 87 -11.68 -18.14 -21.60
C ALA A 87 -11.52 -18.59 -20.13
N SER A 88 -11.52 -19.91 -19.85
CA SER A 88 -11.23 -20.43 -18.50
C SER A 88 -9.81 -20.08 -18.03
N VAL A 89 -8.79 -20.22 -18.88
CA VAL A 89 -7.42 -19.82 -18.54
C VAL A 89 -7.32 -18.32 -18.28
N LEU A 90 -8.04 -17.50 -19.06
CA LEU A 90 -8.13 -16.06 -18.84
C LEU A 90 -8.76 -15.72 -17.48
N THR A 91 -9.83 -16.40 -17.07
CA THR A 91 -10.49 -16.19 -15.77
C THR A 91 -9.62 -16.61 -14.58
N ASP A 92 -8.82 -17.68 -14.71
CA ASP A 92 -7.90 -18.11 -13.66
C ASP A 92 -6.75 -17.11 -13.51
N SER A 93 -6.19 -16.67 -14.64
CA SER A 93 -5.12 -15.66 -14.68
C SER A 93 -5.59 -14.30 -14.14
N SER A 94 -6.77 -13.83 -14.52
CA SER A 94 -7.34 -12.57 -14.02
C SER A 94 -7.64 -12.65 -12.52
N SER A 95 -8.16 -13.78 -12.03
CA SER A 95 -8.40 -14.00 -10.59
C SER A 95 -7.12 -13.98 -9.77
N SER A 96 -6.05 -14.60 -10.27
CA SER A 96 -4.73 -14.58 -9.63
C SER A 96 -4.15 -13.15 -9.57
N PHE A 97 -4.22 -12.40 -10.68
CA PHE A 97 -3.78 -11.01 -10.72
C PHE A 97 -4.60 -10.10 -9.80
N LEU A 98 -5.93 -10.26 -9.79
CA LEU A 98 -6.83 -9.54 -8.88
C LEU A 98 -6.51 -9.84 -7.42
N SER A 99 -6.29 -11.10 -7.06
CA SER A 99 -5.95 -11.48 -5.68
C SER A 99 -4.64 -10.82 -5.23
N GLN A 100 -3.61 -10.84 -6.07
CA GLN A 100 -2.32 -10.20 -5.76
C GLN A 100 -2.40 -8.67 -5.68
N ALA A 101 -3.15 -8.03 -6.59
CA ALA A 101 -3.34 -6.58 -6.55
C ALA A 101 -4.18 -6.15 -5.33
N THR A 102 -5.16 -6.96 -4.93
CA THR A 102 -6.01 -6.74 -3.74
C THR A 102 -5.17 -6.82 -2.46
N LEU A 103 -4.32 -7.85 -2.35
CA LEU A 103 -3.40 -8.00 -1.23
C LEU A 103 -2.42 -6.83 -1.14
N ALA A 104 -1.73 -6.50 -2.25
CA ALA A 104 -0.76 -5.41 -2.28
C ALA A 104 -1.37 -4.04 -1.91
N LEU A 105 -2.59 -3.75 -2.37
CA LEU A 105 -3.31 -2.52 -1.98
C LEU A 105 -3.72 -2.54 -0.50
N THR A 106 -4.21 -3.67 0.00
CA THR A 106 -4.63 -3.84 1.41
C THR A 106 -3.44 -3.67 2.36
N ASP A 107 -2.30 -4.28 2.03
CA ASP A 107 -1.06 -4.15 2.79
C ASP A 107 -0.53 -2.71 2.76
N ALA A 108 -0.52 -2.05 1.58
CA ALA A 108 -0.10 -0.66 1.46
C ALA A 108 -0.99 0.31 2.27
N LEU A 109 -2.32 0.16 2.20
CA LEU A 109 -3.26 0.94 3.03
C LEU A 109 -3.04 0.71 4.53
N THR A 110 -2.72 -0.53 4.91
CA THR A 110 -2.41 -0.90 6.30
C THR A 110 -1.11 -0.26 6.77
N ASP A 111 -0.05 -0.27 5.96
CA ASP A 111 1.25 0.32 6.31
C ASP A 111 1.22 1.86 6.29
N TYR A 112 0.48 2.46 5.36
CA TYR A 112 0.16 3.89 5.43
C TYR A 112 -0.57 4.25 6.73
N SER A 113 -1.59 3.48 7.11
CA SER A 113 -2.31 3.68 8.38
C SER A 113 -1.38 3.59 9.59
N LYS A 114 -0.43 2.65 9.61
CA LYS A 114 0.60 2.54 10.68
C LYS A 114 1.53 3.76 10.71
N ALA A 115 1.99 4.24 9.56
CA ALA A 115 2.83 5.43 9.46
C ALA A 115 2.11 6.69 9.98
N VAL A 116 0.83 6.85 9.62
CA VAL A 116 -0.03 7.94 10.12
C VAL A 116 -0.22 7.86 11.65
N HIS A 117 -0.53 6.69 12.21
CA HIS A 117 -0.65 6.52 13.66
C HIS A 117 0.67 6.79 14.39
N SER A 118 1.80 6.32 13.86
CA SER A 118 3.13 6.60 14.41
C SER A 118 3.42 8.10 14.44
N ARG A 119 3.13 8.81 13.34
CA ARG A 119 3.22 10.28 13.28
C ARG A 119 2.37 10.94 14.36
N ILE A 120 1.10 10.54 14.53
CA ILE A 120 0.19 11.10 15.55
C ILE A 120 0.79 10.94 16.96
N ILE A 121 1.33 9.75 17.29
CA ILE A 121 1.93 9.47 18.60
C ILE A 121 3.13 10.40 18.86
N PHE A 122 4.04 10.53 17.89
CA PHE A 122 5.20 11.44 18.02
C PHE A 122 4.77 12.90 18.12
N GLN A 123 3.76 13.31 17.36
CA GLN A 123 3.23 14.68 17.35
C GLN A 123 2.58 15.03 18.69
N LYS A 124 1.72 14.17 19.24
CA LYS A 124 1.12 14.37 20.58
C LYS A 124 2.18 14.36 21.69
N ARG A 125 3.24 13.53 21.59
CA ARG A 125 4.37 13.54 22.53
C ARG A 125 5.14 14.86 22.51
N TYR A 126 5.54 15.35 21.34
CA TYR A 126 6.24 16.64 21.20
C TYR A 126 5.41 17.75 21.84
N LEU A 127 4.13 17.85 21.47
CA LEU A 127 3.24 18.88 22.02
C LEU A 127 3.09 18.77 23.55
N ALA A 128 3.06 17.57 24.15
CA ALA A 128 2.98 17.40 25.60
C ALA A 128 4.26 17.84 26.37
N SER A 129 5.38 17.93 25.66
CA SER A 129 6.70 18.29 26.18
C SER A 129 7.13 19.74 25.87
N LEU A 130 6.32 20.54 25.18
CA LEU A 130 6.59 21.97 24.95
C LEU A 130 6.99 22.70 26.25
N GLY A 131 8.03 23.54 26.17
CA GLY A 131 8.61 24.25 27.31
C GLY A 131 9.38 23.40 28.33
N LYS A 132 9.52 22.08 28.12
CA LYS A 132 10.16 21.13 29.06
C LYS A 132 11.36 20.40 28.48
N MET A 133 11.85 20.84 27.33
CA MET A 133 12.91 20.16 26.56
C MET A 133 14.09 21.12 26.39
N SER A 134 15.31 20.59 26.33
CA SER A 134 16.44 21.37 25.82
C SER A 134 16.28 21.64 24.31
N PRO A 135 16.89 22.72 23.77
CA PRO A 135 16.85 22.99 22.32
C PRO A 135 17.31 21.80 21.47
N SER A 136 18.31 21.04 21.94
CA SER A 136 18.82 19.86 21.24
C SER A 136 17.83 18.69 21.16
N GLU A 137 16.97 18.54 22.17
CA GLU A 137 15.91 17.52 22.20
C GLU A 137 14.73 17.94 21.32
N GLU A 138 14.38 19.23 21.33
CA GLU A 138 13.37 19.80 20.44
C GLU A 138 13.77 19.61 18.96
N GLU A 139 14.98 20.02 18.56
CA GLU A 139 15.47 19.79 17.19
C GLU A 139 15.42 18.30 16.78
N SER A 140 15.75 17.41 17.71
CA SER A 140 15.72 15.95 17.49
C SER A 140 14.30 15.46 17.22
N LEU A 141 13.31 15.96 17.98
CA LEU A 141 11.90 15.63 17.78
C LEU A 141 11.31 16.28 16.53
N GLN A 142 11.65 17.52 16.21
CA GLN A 142 11.24 18.17 14.97
C GLN A 142 11.79 17.43 13.73
N ARG A 143 13.04 16.96 13.78
CA ARG A 143 13.61 16.04 12.77
C ARG A 143 12.85 14.71 12.70
N ALA A 144 12.54 14.08 13.83
CA ALA A 144 11.77 12.83 13.85
C ALA A 144 10.36 12.99 13.27
N ILE A 145 9.66 14.08 13.60
CA ILE A 145 8.34 14.43 13.04
C ILE A 145 8.44 14.63 11.52
N SER A 146 9.50 15.28 11.04
CA SER A 146 9.75 15.47 9.60
C SER A 146 10.01 14.14 8.88
N GLY A 147 10.75 13.22 9.51
CA GLY A 147 10.91 11.83 9.05
C GLY A 147 9.57 11.11 8.91
N TRP A 148 8.73 11.12 9.95
CA TRP A 148 7.38 10.51 9.91
C TRP A 148 6.43 11.17 8.89
N ARG A 149 6.59 12.47 8.62
CA ARG A 149 5.86 13.18 7.55
C ARG A 149 6.28 12.67 6.17
N SER A 150 7.58 12.45 5.94
CA SER A 150 8.10 11.86 4.69
C SER A 150 7.64 10.41 4.51
N GLU A 151 7.80 9.59 5.55
CA GLU A 151 7.39 8.18 5.59
C GLU A 151 5.91 8.01 5.22
N ALA A 152 5.01 8.75 5.87
CA ALA A 152 3.58 8.70 5.54
C ALA A 152 3.28 9.17 4.10
N ALA A 153 4.03 10.13 3.55
CA ALA A 153 3.85 10.58 2.17
C ALA A 153 4.35 9.54 1.14
N GLU A 154 5.40 8.78 1.47
CA GLU A 154 5.93 7.69 0.65
C GLU A 154 4.93 6.52 0.59
N ARG A 155 4.47 6.02 1.75
CA ARG A 155 3.45 4.97 1.84
C ARG A 155 2.14 5.37 1.13
N LEU A 156 1.72 6.65 1.21
CA LEU A 156 0.56 7.15 0.47
C LEU A 156 0.74 7.10 -1.06
N ASN A 157 1.96 7.28 -1.56
CA ASN A 157 2.23 7.16 -2.99
C ASN A 157 2.25 5.68 -3.45
N GLU A 158 2.71 4.77 -2.60
CA GLU A 158 2.56 3.32 -2.82
C GLU A 158 1.07 2.91 -2.87
N CYS A 159 0.23 3.42 -1.95
CA CYS A 159 -1.22 3.22 -2.00
C CYS A 159 -1.79 3.62 -3.36
N LYS A 160 -1.46 4.81 -3.89
CA LYS A 160 -1.93 5.27 -5.20
C LYS A 160 -1.46 4.38 -6.36
N HIS A 161 -0.23 3.87 -6.29
CA HIS A 161 0.32 2.96 -7.30
C HIS A 161 -0.43 1.62 -7.32
N TYR A 162 -0.66 1.02 -6.16
CA TYR A 162 -1.42 -0.22 -6.04
C TYR A 162 -2.91 -0.03 -6.31
N ASP A 163 -3.49 1.14 -5.99
CA ASP A 163 -4.90 1.45 -6.28
C ASP A 163 -5.17 1.46 -7.79
N SER A 164 -4.32 2.14 -8.56
CA SER A 164 -4.36 2.11 -10.04
C SER A 164 -4.17 0.69 -10.59
N THR A 165 -3.25 -0.09 -10.01
CA THR A 165 -3.00 -1.48 -10.40
C THR A 165 -4.21 -2.38 -10.11
N TRP A 166 -4.86 -2.19 -8.96
CA TRP A 166 -6.06 -2.92 -8.55
C TRP A 166 -7.28 -2.58 -9.41
N ILE A 167 -7.51 -1.31 -9.73
CA ILE A 167 -8.55 -0.88 -10.68
C ILE A 167 -8.37 -1.59 -12.03
N ASN A 168 -7.15 -1.68 -12.53
CA ASN A 168 -6.84 -2.41 -13.76
C ASN A 168 -7.10 -3.93 -13.63
N ALA A 169 -6.76 -4.54 -12.49
CA ALA A 169 -7.02 -5.95 -12.23
C ALA A 169 -8.53 -6.28 -12.12
N VAL A 170 -9.32 -5.39 -11.50
CA VAL A 170 -10.79 -5.48 -11.45
C VAL A 170 -11.38 -5.38 -12.86
N ASN A 171 -10.92 -4.43 -13.68
CA ASN A 171 -11.42 -4.26 -15.05
C ASN A 171 -11.06 -5.45 -15.95
N LEU A 172 -9.83 -5.97 -15.85
CA LEU A 172 -9.43 -7.19 -16.56
C LEU A 172 -10.29 -8.40 -16.14
N SER A 173 -10.59 -8.53 -14.85
CA SER A 173 -11.44 -9.61 -14.33
C SER A 173 -12.88 -9.51 -14.82
N LYS A 174 -13.45 -8.30 -14.95
CA LYS A 174 -14.78 -8.11 -15.55
C LYS A 174 -14.81 -8.60 -17.01
N MET A 175 -13.84 -8.16 -17.82
CA MET A 175 -13.71 -8.61 -19.21
C MET A 175 -13.49 -10.13 -19.32
N ALA A 176 -12.72 -10.73 -18.41
CA ALA A 176 -12.53 -12.18 -18.34
C ALA A 176 -13.85 -12.92 -18.02
N ALA A 177 -14.65 -12.40 -17.08
CA ALA A 177 -15.96 -12.97 -16.76
C ALA A 177 -16.95 -12.87 -17.93
N GLU A 178 -16.95 -11.74 -18.66
CA GLU A 178 -17.78 -11.53 -19.87
C GLU A 178 -17.35 -12.48 -21.02
N ALA A 179 -16.05 -12.66 -21.23
CA ALA A 179 -15.51 -13.61 -22.20
C ALA A 179 -15.87 -15.07 -21.85
N ALA A 180 -15.76 -15.45 -20.56
CA ALA A 180 -16.16 -16.77 -20.09
C ALA A 180 -17.67 -17.00 -20.24
N TYR A 181 -18.51 -16.02 -19.92
CA TYR A 181 -19.95 -16.11 -20.13
C TYR A 181 -20.30 -16.32 -21.60
N SER A 182 -19.72 -15.49 -22.48
CA SER A 182 -19.96 -15.54 -23.94
C SER A 182 -19.45 -16.84 -24.59
N SER A 183 -18.45 -17.49 -23.98
CA SER A 183 -17.87 -18.76 -24.44
C SER A 183 -18.55 -20.00 -23.82
N GLY A 184 -19.64 -19.82 -23.07
CA GLY A 184 -20.35 -20.92 -22.38
C GLY A 184 -19.64 -21.48 -21.14
N ALA A 185 -18.60 -20.82 -20.63
CA ALA A 185 -17.94 -21.13 -19.36
C ALA A 185 -18.63 -20.41 -18.18
N HIS A 186 -19.95 -20.56 -18.05
CA HIS A 186 -20.76 -19.79 -17.09
C HIS A 186 -20.30 -19.94 -15.63
N GLN A 187 -19.84 -21.12 -15.21
CA GLN A 187 -19.32 -21.33 -13.85
C GLN A 187 -18.05 -20.51 -13.57
N ALA A 188 -17.14 -20.40 -14.55
CA ALA A 188 -15.95 -19.57 -14.43
C ALA A 188 -16.32 -18.07 -14.39
N SER A 189 -17.31 -17.65 -15.19
CA SER A 189 -17.84 -16.28 -15.13
C SER A 189 -18.40 -15.92 -13.74
N ILE A 190 -19.23 -16.79 -13.16
CA ILE A 190 -19.80 -16.60 -11.82
C ILE A 190 -18.69 -16.52 -10.77
N LEU A 191 -17.72 -17.44 -10.81
CA LEU A 191 -16.58 -17.44 -9.89
C LEU A 191 -15.79 -16.12 -9.93
N VAL A 192 -15.47 -15.61 -11.12
CA VAL A 192 -14.74 -14.34 -11.25
C VAL A 192 -15.57 -13.15 -10.74
N GLN A 193 -16.88 -13.12 -11.02
CA GLN A 193 -17.77 -12.08 -10.48
C GLN A 193 -17.81 -12.11 -8.94
N THR A 194 -17.85 -13.30 -8.33
CA THR A 194 -17.76 -13.46 -6.87
C THR A 194 -16.40 -13.00 -6.33
N ASN A 195 -15.29 -13.37 -6.99
CA ASN A 195 -13.94 -12.92 -6.62
C ASN A 195 -13.82 -11.39 -6.66
N ILE A 196 -14.42 -10.72 -7.66
CA ILE A 196 -14.48 -9.26 -7.75
C ILE A 196 -15.22 -8.65 -6.55
N GLN A 197 -16.38 -9.21 -6.17
CA GLN A 197 -17.17 -8.70 -5.02
C GLN A 197 -16.39 -8.83 -3.70
N VAL A 198 -15.72 -9.97 -3.48
CA VAL A 198 -14.89 -10.19 -2.29
C VAL A 198 -13.71 -9.21 -2.25
N ALA A 199 -12.98 -9.06 -3.36
CA ALA A 199 -11.86 -8.12 -3.49
C ALA A 199 -12.29 -6.66 -3.23
N GLN A 200 -13.46 -6.26 -3.75
CA GLN A 200 -14.03 -4.93 -3.50
C GLN A 200 -14.36 -4.72 -2.02
N SER A 201 -14.96 -5.70 -1.35
CA SER A 201 -15.27 -5.61 0.08
C SER A 201 -14.01 -5.48 0.94
N GLN A 202 -12.94 -6.22 0.63
CA GLN A 202 -11.68 -6.18 1.36
C GLN A 202 -10.99 -4.81 1.23
N VAL A 203 -10.91 -4.26 0.01
CA VAL A 203 -10.30 -2.94 -0.23
C VAL A 203 -11.12 -1.83 0.42
N GLU A 204 -12.45 -1.93 0.43
CA GLU A 204 -13.30 -0.92 1.08
C GLU A 204 -13.13 -0.90 2.61
N GLU A 205 -12.99 -2.07 3.24
CA GLU A 205 -12.66 -2.17 4.67
C GLU A 205 -11.28 -1.53 4.98
N ALA A 206 -10.26 -1.85 4.18
CA ALA A 206 -8.92 -1.28 4.34
C ALA A 206 -8.90 0.25 4.13
N ARG A 207 -9.64 0.76 3.13
CA ARG A 207 -9.81 2.21 2.90
C ARG A 207 -10.51 2.91 4.05
N LYS A 208 -11.53 2.28 4.65
CA LYS A 208 -12.23 2.82 5.82
C LYS A 208 -11.29 3.00 7.02
N LEU A 209 -10.42 2.03 7.29
CA LEU A 209 -9.41 2.11 8.34
C LEU A 209 -8.37 3.23 8.06
N SER A 210 -7.93 3.35 6.81
CA SER A 210 -7.05 4.44 6.36
C SER A 210 -7.71 5.82 6.55
N ALA A 211 -8.97 5.97 6.15
CA ALA A 211 -9.71 7.23 6.30
C ALA A 211 -9.92 7.61 7.78
N GLU A 212 -10.08 6.64 8.67
CA GLU A 212 -10.12 6.89 10.12
C GLU A 212 -8.77 7.39 10.66
N ALA A 213 -7.65 6.84 10.17
CA ALA A 213 -6.30 7.31 10.50
C ALA A 213 -6.09 8.77 10.05
N ASP A 214 -6.50 9.10 8.82
CA ASP A 214 -6.44 10.46 8.27
C ASP A 214 -7.31 11.45 9.04
N LYS A 215 -8.50 11.04 9.47
CA LYS A 215 -9.37 11.86 10.31
C LYS A 215 -8.69 12.21 11.64
N LYS A 216 -8.14 11.21 12.34
CA LYS A 216 -7.39 11.41 13.61
C LYS A 216 -6.15 12.27 13.41
N LEU A 217 -5.50 12.18 12.24
CA LEU A 217 -4.38 13.03 11.88
C LEU A 217 -4.82 14.49 11.65
N ALA A 218 -5.97 14.72 11.01
CA ALA A 218 -6.53 16.06 10.84
C ALA A 218 -6.89 16.69 12.19
N GLU A 219 -7.57 15.95 13.08
CA GLU A 219 -7.86 16.35 14.46
C GLU A 219 -6.57 16.73 15.20
N THR A 220 -5.53 15.88 15.13
CA THR A 220 -4.22 16.13 15.77
C THR A 220 -3.48 17.35 15.19
N LYS A 221 -3.65 17.69 13.90
CA LYS A 221 -3.09 18.91 13.30
C LYS A 221 -3.78 20.18 13.81
N VAL A 222 -5.07 20.13 14.11
CA VAL A 222 -5.80 21.26 14.72
C VAL A 222 -5.30 21.49 16.15
N GLU A 223 -5.16 20.41 16.94
CA GLU A 223 -4.54 20.46 18.28
C GLU A 223 -3.10 21.02 18.23
N GLU A 224 -2.29 20.62 17.23
CA GLU A 224 -0.93 21.14 17.00
C GLU A 224 -0.95 22.66 16.79
N ILE A 225 -1.75 23.15 15.84
CA ILE A 225 -1.80 24.59 15.50
C ILE A 225 -2.20 25.41 16.71
N GLN A 226 -3.25 24.99 17.44
CA GLN A 226 -3.71 25.70 18.63
C GLN A 226 -2.62 25.75 19.70
N ARG A 227 -2.02 24.61 20.08
CA ARG A 227 -1.07 24.57 21.18
C ARG A 227 0.29 25.18 20.84
N MET A 228 0.69 25.21 19.57
CA MET A 228 1.85 25.97 19.13
C MET A 228 1.60 27.49 19.20
N ALA A 229 0.41 27.96 18.86
CA ALA A 229 0.05 29.38 18.98
C ALA A 229 -0.07 29.85 20.45
N GLU A 230 -0.64 29.01 21.32
CA GLU A 230 -0.65 29.25 22.77
C GLU A 230 0.78 29.32 23.34
N TYR A 231 1.68 28.44 22.87
CA TYR A 231 3.08 28.42 23.31
C TYR A 231 3.89 29.61 22.78
N SER A 232 3.70 30.04 21.53
CA SER A 232 4.40 31.23 21.00
C SER A 232 3.94 32.52 21.70
N ALA A 233 2.63 32.68 21.95
CA ALA A 233 2.12 33.83 22.69
C ALA A 233 2.62 33.87 24.15
N PHE A 234 2.82 32.71 24.78
CA PHE A 234 3.45 32.61 26.09
C PHE A 234 4.93 33.05 26.08
N LEU A 235 5.69 32.67 25.04
CA LEU A 235 7.08 33.10 24.89
C LEU A 235 7.19 34.61 24.64
N GLU A 236 6.38 35.17 23.73
CA GLU A 236 6.34 36.63 23.47
C GLU A 236 6.03 37.43 24.74
N GLY A 237 5.03 37.01 25.53
CA GLY A 237 4.72 37.63 26.82
C GLY A 237 5.78 37.41 27.91
N SER A 238 6.61 36.37 27.80
CA SER A 238 7.76 36.14 28.68
C SER A 238 8.94 37.03 28.33
N GLU A 239 9.19 37.32 27.05
CA GLU A 239 10.23 38.27 26.61
C GLU A 239 9.90 39.70 27.08
N GLU A 240 8.64 40.14 26.98
CA GLU A 240 8.22 41.42 27.56
C GLU A 240 8.48 41.48 29.08
N HIS A 241 8.28 40.36 29.80
CA HIS A 241 8.52 40.28 31.23
C HIS A 241 10.02 40.25 31.58
N GLU A 242 10.86 39.55 30.81
CA GLU A 242 12.33 39.57 30.98
C GLU A 242 12.92 40.95 30.71
N VAL A 243 12.42 41.69 29.70
CA VAL A 243 12.81 43.08 29.46
C VAL A 243 12.44 43.95 30.68
N HIS A 244 11.26 43.76 31.27
CA HIS A 244 10.85 44.53 32.45
C HIS A 244 11.67 44.17 33.70
N GLU A 245 11.99 42.90 33.91
CA GLU A 245 12.89 42.43 34.99
C GLU A 245 14.33 42.92 34.81
N ALA A 246 14.82 43.07 33.56
CA ALA A 246 16.15 43.63 33.31
C ALA A 246 16.25 45.09 33.77
N TYR A 247 15.25 45.92 33.44
CA TYR A 247 15.17 47.31 33.92
C TYR A 247 15.14 47.42 35.45
N LEU A 248 14.53 46.46 36.15
CA LEU A 248 14.45 46.44 37.63
C LEU A 248 15.73 45.97 38.34
N ARG A 249 16.78 45.58 37.59
CA ARG A 249 18.07 45.12 38.15
C ARG A 249 19.21 46.12 37.97
N GLU A 250 18.96 47.23 37.28
CA GLU A 250 19.96 48.29 37.04
C GLU A 250 19.85 49.47 38.03
N ASP A 251 18.78 49.53 38.84
CA ASP A 251 18.52 50.49 39.93
C ASP A 251 18.93 49.96 41.32
#